data_AF-A0A3D2EXY0-F1
#
_entry.id   AF-A0A3D2EXY0-F1
#
_cell.length_a   1.000
_cell.length_b   1.000
_cell.length_c   1.000
_cell.angle_alpha   90.00
_cell.angle_beta   90.00
_cell.angle_gamma   90.00
#
_symmetry.space_group_name_H-M   'P 1'
#
loop_
_entity.id
_entity.type
_entity.pdbx_description
1 polymer ?
#
loop_
_entity_poly.entity_id
_entity_poly.type
_entity_poly.pdbx_seq_one_letter_code
_entity_poly.pdbx_strand_id
1 'polypeptide(L)'
;MNAMTTITNTSFSLIIFGASGHLAQLKLYPELYVLALKKRLPKDYAIVGFSRKEMSSDEFKKLVEDSVRTNMPAVTEDALKDFLAHVHYHQGQYSEEADFSKLNDELNKIESGWENPACTELCRSVRLAYFSIPPTVFADTAHNLCKGGVHNKEIPFRCIVEKPVGHDQKSFEKIKKELVGCFKEEEIYLLDHYLGKEAVRNIFYLRYANPVV
;
A
#
# COMPACT_ATOMS: atom_id res chain seq x y z
N MET A 1 28.67 9.46 2.23
CA MET A 1 28.08 9.43 3.59
C MET A 1 26.73 10.13 3.53
N ASN A 2 25.69 9.42 3.98
CA ASN A 2 24.33 9.88 4.32
C ASN A 2 23.42 10.48 3.22
N ALA A 3 22.92 9.62 2.33
CA ALA A 3 21.67 9.86 1.58
C ALA A 3 20.55 8.88 1.97
N MET A 4 20.73 8.10 3.04
CA MET A 4 19.81 7.04 3.48
C MET A 4 19.00 7.40 4.74
N THR A 5 18.90 8.69 5.08
CA THR A 5 18.24 9.15 6.32
C THR A 5 17.34 10.35 6.07
N THR A 6 16.60 10.34 4.97
CA THR A 6 15.34 11.08 4.91
C THR A 6 14.25 10.03 5.03
N ILE A 7 13.98 9.61 6.26
CA ILE A 7 12.66 9.05 6.57
C ILE A 7 11.72 10.15 6.12
N THR A 8 10.94 9.90 5.06
CA THR A 8 9.90 10.82 4.64
C THR A 8 8.98 10.95 5.83
N ASN A 9 9.06 12.07 6.55
CA ASN A 9 8.20 12.43 7.69
C ASN A 9 6.77 12.74 7.22
N THR A 10 6.35 12.07 6.16
CA THR A 10 5.12 12.28 5.43
C THR A 10 4.18 11.18 5.86
N SER A 11 3.13 11.59 6.56
CA SER A 11 2.09 10.69 7.02
C SER A 11 1.41 10.02 5.83
N PHE A 12 1.02 8.75 5.98
CA PHE A 12 0.43 8.00 4.87
C PHE A 12 -0.65 7.02 5.29
N SER A 13 -1.60 6.80 4.39
CA SER A 13 -2.60 5.76 4.50
C SER A 13 -2.37 4.71 3.42
N LEU A 14 -2.06 3.48 3.82
CA LEU A 14 -1.88 2.33 2.93
C LEU A 14 -3.14 1.48 2.92
N ILE A 15 -3.86 1.50 1.81
CA ILE A 15 -5.05 0.71 1.56
C ILE A 15 -4.64 -0.59 0.87
N ILE A 16 -4.85 -1.73 1.53
CA ILE A 16 -4.54 -3.05 0.98
C ILE A 16 -5.82 -3.67 0.45
N PHE A 17 -6.01 -3.66 -0.86
CA PHE A 17 -7.10 -4.37 -1.50
C PHE A 17 -6.79 -5.86 -1.53
N GLY A 18 -7.76 -6.70 -1.14
CA GLY A 18 -7.52 -8.14 -0.96
C GLY A 18 -6.81 -8.44 0.36
N ALA A 19 -7.05 -7.62 1.39
CA ALA A 19 -6.41 -7.70 2.70
C ALA A 19 -6.51 -9.08 3.38
N SER A 20 -7.58 -9.84 3.14
CA SER A 20 -7.74 -11.20 3.67
C SER A 20 -6.98 -12.26 2.88
N GLY A 21 -6.31 -11.90 1.78
CA GLY A 21 -5.63 -12.81 0.86
C GLY A 21 -4.33 -13.39 1.42
N HIS A 22 -3.91 -14.51 0.84
CA HIS A 22 -2.71 -15.23 1.30
C HIS A 22 -1.42 -14.41 1.13
N LEU A 23 -1.29 -13.64 0.03
CA LEU A 23 -0.11 -12.80 -0.22
C LEU A 23 0.06 -11.73 0.86
N ALA A 24 -1.03 -11.07 1.27
CA ALA A 24 -1.01 -10.07 2.31
C ALA A 24 -0.52 -10.64 3.65
N GLN A 25 -1.03 -11.82 4.02
CA GLN A 25 -0.65 -12.54 5.24
C GLN A 25 0.80 -13.04 5.21
N LEU A 26 1.23 -13.59 4.08
CA LEU A 26 2.56 -14.18 3.93
C LEU A 26 3.68 -13.13 3.82
N LYS A 27 3.40 -11.98 3.20
CA LYS A 27 4.43 -10.99 2.82
C LYS A 27 4.19 -9.58 3.31
N LEU A 28 2.99 -9.03 3.13
CA LEU A 28 2.76 -7.60 3.40
C LEU A 28 2.78 -7.29 4.90
N TYR A 29 1.97 -7.98 5.70
CA TYR A 29 1.90 -7.69 7.14
C TYR A 29 3.22 -7.92 7.88
N PRO A 30 3.95 -9.04 7.65
CA PRO A 30 5.25 -9.24 8.29
C PRO A 30 6.26 -8.15 7.92
N GLU A 31 6.34 -7.74 6.65
CA GLU A 31 7.29 -6.71 6.22
C GLU A 31 6.90 -5.31 6.71
N LEU A 32 5.61 -4.98 6.77
CA LEU A 32 5.12 -3.73 7.38
C LEU A 32 5.43 -3.68 8.88
N TYR A 33 5.29 -4.82 9.58
CA TYR A 33 5.70 -4.94 10.97
C TYR A 33 7.22 -4.74 11.13
N VAL A 34 8.04 -5.30 10.25
CA VAL A 34 9.51 -5.08 10.26
C VAL A 34 9.85 -3.60 10.07
N LEU A 35 9.13 -2.89 9.21
CA LEU A 35 9.31 -1.45 9.03
C LEU A 35 8.93 -0.67 10.29
N ALA A 36 7.82 -1.03 10.94
CA ALA A 36 7.39 -0.44 12.21
C ALA A 36 8.42 -0.69 13.33
N LEU A 37 8.85 -1.94 13.50
CA LEU A 37 9.85 -2.36 14.49
C LEU A 37 11.17 -1.61 14.32
N LYS A 38 11.60 -1.39 13.07
CA LYS A 38 12.81 -0.63 12.74
C LYS A 38 12.61 0.90 12.79
N LYS A 39 11.43 1.37 13.22
CA LYS A 39 11.05 2.79 13.27
C LYS A 39 11.27 3.51 11.93
N ARG A 40 10.93 2.83 10.84
CA ARG A 40 11.03 3.33 9.45
C ARG A 40 9.71 3.86 8.91
N LEU A 41 8.63 3.72 9.67
CA LEU A 41 7.35 4.35 9.39
C LEU A 41 7.31 5.74 10.06
N PRO A 42 6.60 6.72 9.50
CA PRO A 42 6.39 8.01 10.15
C PRO A 42 5.58 7.83 11.44
N LYS A 43 5.45 8.90 12.23
CA LYS A 43 4.63 8.87 13.45
C LYS A 43 3.16 8.57 13.13
N ASP A 44 2.61 9.26 12.14
CA ASP A 44 1.21 9.11 11.74
C ASP A 44 1.15 8.28 10.45
N TYR A 45 0.66 7.06 10.55
CA TYR A 45 0.36 6.22 9.40
C TYR A 45 -0.85 5.34 9.67
N ALA A 46 -1.49 4.85 8.61
CA ALA A 46 -2.58 3.90 8.73
C ALA A 46 -2.44 2.77 7.72
N ILE A 47 -2.78 1.55 8.14
CA ILE A 47 -2.90 0.38 7.27
C ILE A 47 -4.37 -0.02 7.27
N VAL A 48 -5.04 0.22 6.14
CA VAL A 48 -6.47 -0.05 5.98
C VAL A 48 -6.65 -1.26 5.08
N GLY A 49 -7.08 -2.37 5.65
CA GLY A 49 -7.45 -3.55 4.87
C GLY A 49 -8.81 -3.35 4.21
N PHE A 50 -8.92 -3.61 2.90
CA PHE A 50 -10.19 -3.62 2.18
C PHE A 50 -10.45 -5.01 1.58
N SER A 51 -11.59 -5.62 1.92
CA SER A 51 -11.99 -6.89 1.32
C SER A 51 -13.50 -7.14 1.37
N ARG A 52 -13.96 -8.10 0.56
CA ARG A 52 -15.37 -8.53 0.53
C ARG A 52 -15.78 -9.33 1.77
N LYS A 53 -14.81 -9.94 2.47
CA LYS A 53 -15.07 -10.84 3.59
C LYS A 53 -15.64 -10.05 4.76
N GLU A 54 -16.75 -10.48 5.33
CA GLU A 54 -17.28 -9.87 6.53
C GLU A 54 -16.38 -10.19 7.72
N MET A 55 -15.79 -9.16 8.31
CA MET A 55 -14.92 -9.24 9.49
C MET A 55 -15.04 -7.94 10.28
N SER A 56 -15.00 -8.05 11.60
CA SER A 56 -14.81 -6.91 12.48
C SER A 56 -13.36 -6.40 12.44
N SER A 57 -13.15 -5.17 12.92
CA SER A 57 -11.81 -4.59 13.05
C SER A 57 -10.90 -5.43 13.96
N ASP A 58 -11.45 -6.00 15.04
CA ASP A 58 -10.70 -6.85 15.97
C ASP A 58 -10.32 -8.20 15.36
N GLU A 59 -11.22 -8.82 14.59
CA GLU A 59 -10.90 -10.05 13.84
C GLU A 59 -9.82 -9.81 12.79
N PHE A 60 -9.84 -8.64 12.13
CA PHE A 60 -8.80 -8.28 11.17
C PHE A 60 -7.45 -8.03 11.84
N LYS A 61 -7.43 -7.32 12.97
CA LYS A 61 -6.21 -7.14 13.76
C LYS A 61 -5.64 -8.47 14.22
N LYS A 62 -6.49 -9.41 14.65
CA LYS A 62 -6.06 -10.77 15.01
C LYS A 62 -5.46 -11.50 13.80
N LEU A 63 -6.07 -11.39 12.62
CA LEU A 63 -5.52 -11.98 11.39
C LEU A 63 -4.13 -11.41 11.07
N VAL A 64 -3.95 -10.10 11.22
CA VAL A 64 -2.66 -9.43 11.02
C VAL A 64 -1.64 -9.89 12.07
N GLU A 65 -2.04 -9.98 13.34
CA GLU A 65 -1.20 -10.50 14.42
C GLU A 65 -0.73 -11.93 14.15
N ASP A 66 -1.66 -12.84 13.84
CA ASP A 66 -1.37 -14.25 13.55
C ASP A 66 -0.42 -14.37 12.35
N SER A 67 -0.61 -13.53 11.32
CA SER A 67 0.26 -13.46 10.14
C SER A 67 1.69 -13.06 10.51
N VAL A 68 1.85 -12.05 11.37
CA VAL A 68 3.16 -11.60 11.84
C VAL A 68 3.83 -12.68 12.68
N ARG A 69 3.12 -13.27 13.65
CA ARG A 69 3.66 -14.32 14.54
C ARG A 69 4.08 -15.58 13.79
N THR A 70 3.35 -15.95 12.74
CA THR A 70 3.64 -17.15 11.94
C THR A 70 4.87 -16.98 11.05
N ASN A 71 5.09 -15.78 10.51
CA ASN A 71 6.12 -15.53 9.50
C ASN A 71 7.38 -14.85 10.03
N MET A 72 7.37 -14.40 11.28
CA MET A 72 8.51 -13.77 11.94
C MET A 72 9.18 -14.72 12.94
N PRO A 73 10.52 -14.81 12.96
CA PRO A 73 11.22 -15.68 13.90
C PRO A 73 11.13 -15.19 15.35
N ALA A 74 10.94 -13.88 15.54
CA ALA A 74 10.74 -13.26 16.84
C ALA A 74 9.82 -12.04 16.70
N VAL A 75 8.97 -11.83 17.70
CA VAL A 75 8.03 -10.72 17.79
C VAL A 75 8.25 -9.99 19.11
N THR A 76 8.37 -8.68 19.04
CA THR A 76 8.38 -7.79 20.21
C THR A 76 6.95 -7.35 20.50
N GLU A 77 6.42 -7.71 21.67
CA GLU A 77 5.01 -7.51 22.04
C GLU A 77 4.59 -6.03 22.03
N ASP A 78 5.39 -5.14 22.63
CA ASP A 78 5.08 -3.70 22.65
C ASP A 78 5.02 -3.12 21.22
N ALA A 79 6.01 -3.47 20.38
CA ALA A 79 6.05 -3.02 19.00
C ALA A 79 4.90 -3.59 18.15
N LEU A 80 4.47 -4.83 18.44
CA LEU A 80 3.34 -5.46 17.76
C LEU A 80 2.03 -4.76 18.15
N LYS A 81 1.84 -4.50 19.44
CA LYS A 81 0.68 -3.78 19.95
C LYS A 81 0.58 -2.38 19.35
N ASP A 82 1.70 -1.65 19.32
CA ASP A 82 1.78 -0.32 18.69
C ASP A 82 1.50 -0.40 17.19
N PHE A 83 2.03 -1.41 16.49
CA PHE A 83 1.75 -1.63 15.07
C PHE A 83 0.26 -1.88 14.80
N LEU A 84 -0.38 -2.76 15.58
CA LEU A 84 -1.80 -3.11 15.45
C LEU A 84 -2.74 -1.93 15.77
N ALA A 85 -2.29 -0.93 16.53
CA ALA A 85 -3.06 0.29 16.77
C ALA A 85 -3.29 1.11 15.49
N HIS A 86 -2.42 0.96 14.48
CA HIS A 86 -2.50 1.65 13.19
C HIS A 86 -3.21 0.80 12.11
N VAL A 87 -3.73 -0.37 12.47
CA VAL A 87 -4.39 -1.31 11.55
C VAL A 87 -5.90 -1.15 11.64
N HIS A 88 -6.54 -0.93 10.49
CA HIS A 88 -7.97 -0.72 10.32
C HIS A 88 -8.52 -1.66 9.25
N TYR A 89 -9.83 -1.87 9.25
CA TYR A 89 -10.49 -2.75 8.30
C TYR A 89 -11.78 -2.12 7.78
N HIS A 90 -11.94 -2.14 6.46
CA HIS A 90 -13.14 -1.73 5.77
C HIS A 90 -13.67 -2.89 4.94
N GLN A 91 -14.88 -3.34 5.25
CA GLN A 91 -15.59 -4.33 4.44
C GLN A 91 -16.28 -3.62 3.27
N GLY A 92 -16.12 -4.15 2.06
CA GLY A 92 -16.78 -3.57 0.88
C GLY A 92 -16.63 -4.41 -0.38
N GLN A 93 -17.46 -4.11 -1.37
CA GLN A 93 -17.41 -4.73 -2.69
C GLN A 93 -16.58 -3.88 -3.66
N TYR A 94 -15.73 -4.52 -4.47
CA TYR A 94 -14.91 -3.81 -5.45
C TYR A 94 -15.73 -3.16 -6.57
N SER A 95 -16.94 -3.67 -6.83
CA SER A 95 -17.85 -3.18 -7.87
C SER A 95 -18.76 -2.03 -7.43
N GLU A 96 -18.85 -1.75 -6.12
CA GLU A 96 -19.83 -0.81 -5.56
C GLU A 96 -19.19 0.54 -5.22
N GLU A 97 -19.53 1.58 -5.96
CA GLU A 97 -19.03 2.95 -5.74
C GLU A 97 -19.30 3.46 -4.30
N ALA A 98 -20.47 3.12 -3.73
CA ALA A 98 -20.86 3.56 -2.40
C ALA A 98 -19.91 3.07 -1.30
N ASP A 99 -19.29 1.89 -1.46
CA ASP A 99 -18.33 1.37 -0.49
C ASP A 99 -17.00 2.14 -0.54
N PHE A 100 -16.61 2.64 -1.71
CA PHE A 100 -15.43 3.50 -1.84
C PHE A 100 -15.69 4.91 -1.26
N SER A 101 -16.92 5.43 -1.37
CA SER A 101 -17.29 6.67 -0.70
C SER A 101 -17.21 6.55 0.83
N LYS A 102 -17.70 5.44 1.39
CA LYS A 102 -17.57 5.16 2.83
C LYS A 102 -16.11 4.98 3.25
N LEU A 103 -15.30 4.30 2.43
CA LEU A 103 -13.86 4.18 2.65
C LEU A 103 -13.18 5.56 2.68
N ASN A 104 -13.55 6.46 1.77
CA ASN A 104 -13.03 7.83 1.76
C ASN A 104 -13.38 8.57 3.06
N ASP A 105 -14.61 8.46 3.54
CA ASP A 105 -15.04 9.06 4.81
C ASP A 105 -14.27 8.50 6.00
N GLU A 106 -13.99 7.20 6.02
CA GLU A 106 -13.18 6.57 7.06
C GLU A 106 -11.73 7.04 7.02
N LEU A 107 -11.12 7.10 5.83
CA LEU A 107 -9.77 7.63 5.64
C LEU A 107 -9.68 9.08 6.11
N ASN A 108 -10.65 9.93 5.76
CA ASN A 108 -10.69 11.32 6.21
C ASN A 108 -10.79 11.44 7.75
N LYS A 109 -11.46 10.51 8.43
CA LYS A 109 -11.52 10.46 9.90
C LYS A 109 -10.19 10.02 10.51
N ILE A 110 -9.58 8.98 9.95
CA ILE A 110 -8.28 8.46 10.40
C ILE A 110 -7.19 9.52 10.24
N GLU A 111 -7.19 10.21 9.10
CA GLU A 111 -6.23 11.27 8.74
C GLU A 111 -6.54 12.61 9.43
N SER A 112 -7.65 12.69 10.17
CA SER A 112 -8.04 13.90 10.88
C SER A 112 -7.06 14.18 12.02
N GLY A 113 -6.38 15.33 11.97
CA GLY A 113 -5.40 15.74 12.98
C GLY A 113 -3.97 15.29 12.69
N TRP A 114 -3.70 14.67 11.55
CA TRP A 114 -2.32 14.43 11.12
C TRP A 114 -1.66 15.73 10.68
N GLU A 115 -0.42 15.93 11.14
CA GLU A 115 0.42 17.03 10.70
C GLU A 115 1.30 16.55 9.55
N ASN A 116 1.26 17.25 8.41
CA ASN A 116 2.15 16.96 7.29
C ASN A 116 3.02 18.17 6.97
N PRO A 117 4.28 18.20 7.46
CA PRO A 117 5.18 19.33 7.24
C PRO A 117 5.63 19.48 5.78
N ALA A 118 5.36 18.49 4.91
CA ALA A 118 5.78 18.49 3.51
C ALA A 118 4.67 18.95 2.53
N CYS A 119 3.47 19.28 3.01
CA CYS A 119 2.31 19.49 2.16
C CYS A 119 1.51 20.76 2.53
N THR A 120 0.90 21.38 1.52
CA THR A 120 -0.04 22.52 1.67
C THR A 120 -1.29 22.10 2.47
N GLU A 121 -2.06 23.07 2.99
CA GLU A 121 -3.21 22.85 3.89
C GLU A 121 -4.21 21.75 3.47
N LEU A 122 -4.33 21.44 2.16
CA LEU A 122 -5.19 20.38 1.62
C LEU A 122 -4.61 18.95 1.69
N CYS A 123 -3.32 18.74 1.90
CA CYS A 123 -2.69 17.43 1.79
C CYS A 123 -2.09 16.99 3.14
N ARG A 124 -2.90 16.29 3.94
CA ARG A 124 -2.52 15.80 5.27
C ARG A 124 -1.83 14.44 5.26
N SER A 125 -1.91 13.72 4.15
CA SER A 125 -1.32 12.40 3.98
C SER A 125 -1.00 12.13 2.51
N VAL A 126 -0.19 11.10 2.28
CA VAL A 126 -0.12 10.40 1.00
C VAL A 126 -0.99 9.15 1.08
N ARG A 127 -1.82 8.89 0.08
CA ARG A 127 -2.60 7.64 0.02
C ARG A 127 -1.93 6.65 -0.92
N LEU A 128 -1.84 5.41 -0.49
CA LEU A 128 -1.29 4.31 -1.28
C LEU A 128 -2.35 3.23 -1.42
N ALA A 129 -2.62 2.78 -2.64
CA ALA A 129 -3.43 1.60 -2.90
C ALA A 129 -2.52 0.43 -3.28
N TYR A 130 -2.59 -0.68 -2.54
CA TYR A 130 -1.90 -1.92 -2.88
C TYR A 130 -2.91 -2.93 -3.43
N PHE A 131 -2.80 -3.26 -4.71
CA PHE A 131 -3.68 -4.20 -5.39
C PHE A 131 -3.17 -5.64 -5.18
N SER A 132 -3.46 -6.22 -4.01
CA SER A 132 -3.28 -7.65 -3.73
C SER A 132 -4.54 -8.44 -4.15
N ILE A 133 -5.07 -8.12 -5.32
CA ILE A 133 -6.30 -8.67 -5.89
C ILE A 133 -6.05 -9.26 -7.29
N PRO A 134 -6.93 -10.14 -7.80
CA PRO A 134 -6.81 -10.64 -9.17
C PRO A 134 -6.93 -9.53 -10.23
N PRO A 135 -6.29 -9.66 -11.40
CA PRO A 135 -6.36 -8.65 -12.46
C PRO A 135 -7.78 -8.34 -12.96
N THR A 136 -8.70 -9.30 -12.83
CA THR A 136 -10.11 -9.16 -13.25
C THR A 136 -10.85 -8.05 -12.52
N VAL A 137 -10.38 -7.62 -11.35
CA VAL A 137 -11.02 -6.57 -10.54
C VAL A 137 -10.23 -5.26 -10.50
N PHE A 138 -9.11 -5.17 -11.23
CA PHE A 138 -8.29 -3.94 -11.25
C PHE A 138 -9.07 -2.75 -11.81
N ALA A 139 -9.79 -2.94 -12.91
CA ALA A 139 -10.56 -1.88 -13.55
C ALA A 139 -11.64 -1.32 -12.62
N ASP A 140 -12.48 -2.19 -12.06
CA ASP A 140 -13.56 -1.79 -11.14
C ASP A 140 -13.01 -1.09 -9.91
N THR A 141 -11.94 -1.63 -9.31
CA THR A 141 -11.30 -1.05 -8.12
C THR A 141 -10.70 0.32 -8.42
N ALA A 142 -9.98 0.48 -9.54
CA ALA A 142 -9.40 1.75 -9.95
C ALA A 142 -10.50 2.79 -10.25
N HIS A 143 -11.52 2.41 -10.99
CA HIS A 143 -12.62 3.30 -11.34
C HIS A 143 -13.39 3.78 -10.11
N ASN A 144 -13.69 2.88 -9.17
CA ASN A 144 -14.41 3.20 -7.95
C ASN A 144 -13.54 3.96 -6.94
N LEU A 145 -12.22 3.79 -6.92
CA LEU A 145 -11.29 4.65 -6.16
C LEU A 145 -11.43 6.13 -6.55
N CYS A 146 -11.51 6.41 -7.85
CA CYS A 146 -11.71 7.76 -8.37
C CYS A 146 -13.11 8.29 -8.07
N LYS A 147 -14.15 7.51 -8.39
CA LYS A 147 -15.54 7.93 -8.22
C LYS A 147 -15.96 8.11 -6.76
N GLY A 148 -15.53 7.20 -5.88
CA GLY A 148 -15.76 7.29 -4.44
C GLY A 148 -14.93 8.37 -3.74
N GLY A 149 -14.11 9.13 -4.48
CA GLY A 149 -13.33 10.25 -3.95
C GLY A 149 -12.10 9.86 -3.13
N VAL A 150 -11.76 8.57 -3.04
CA VAL A 150 -10.54 8.10 -2.36
C VAL A 150 -9.30 8.62 -3.07
N HIS A 151 -9.31 8.62 -4.41
CA HIS A 151 -8.36 9.34 -5.25
C HIS A 151 -9.06 10.54 -5.91
N ASN A 152 -8.85 11.74 -5.36
CA ASN A 152 -9.47 12.99 -5.80
C ASN A 152 -8.51 13.94 -6.56
N LYS A 153 -7.29 13.47 -6.90
CA LYS A 153 -6.20 14.22 -7.56
C LYS A 153 -5.59 15.39 -6.75
N GLU A 154 -6.19 15.77 -5.64
CA GLU A 154 -5.67 16.79 -4.71
C GLU A 154 -4.68 16.19 -3.72
N ILE A 155 -4.94 14.94 -3.30
CA ILE A 155 -4.06 14.17 -2.41
C ILE A 155 -3.08 13.35 -3.27
N PRO A 156 -1.76 13.44 -3.04
CA PRO A 156 -0.78 12.59 -3.68
C PRO A 156 -1.12 11.12 -3.48
N PHE A 157 -1.13 10.39 -4.58
CA PHE A 157 -1.59 9.01 -4.60
C PHE A 157 -0.53 8.09 -5.23
N ARG A 158 -0.44 6.86 -4.75
CA ARG A 158 0.38 5.81 -5.37
C ARG A 158 -0.41 4.52 -5.48
N CYS A 159 -0.44 3.92 -6.65
CA CYS A 159 -1.11 2.65 -6.91
C CYS A 159 -0.05 1.57 -7.18
N ILE A 160 0.11 0.63 -6.25
CA ILE A 160 1.02 -0.50 -6.34
C ILE A 160 0.24 -1.70 -6.89
N VAL A 161 0.67 -2.22 -8.05
CA VAL A 161 -0.05 -3.28 -8.76
C VAL A 161 0.82 -4.53 -8.82
N GLU A 162 0.31 -5.63 -8.26
CA GLU A 162 0.95 -6.94 -8.35
C GLU A 162 0.82 -7.56 -9.75
N LYS A 163 1.78 -8.42 -10.07
CA LYS A 163 1.71 -9.25 -11.28
C LYS A 163 0.67 -10.37 -11.12
N PRO A 164 0.04 -10.85 -12.21
CA PRO A 164 0.31 -10.52 -13.61
C PRO A 164 -0.45 -9.29 -14.11
N VAL A 165 0.22 -8.45 -14.90
CA VAL A 165 -0.40 -7.29 -15.58
C VAL A 165 -0.75 -7.61 -17.04
N GLY A 166 -1.33 -8.78 -17.28
CA GLY A 166 -1.61 -9.31 -18.61
C GLY A 166 -0.68 -10.45 -19.01
N HIS A 167 -1.02 -11.10 -20.11
CA HIS A 167 -0.33 -12.29 -20.63
C HIS A 167 0.27 -12.09 -22.03
N ASP A 168 -0.09 -10.97 -22.67
CA ASP A 168 0.42 -10.53 -23.96
C ASP A 168 0.35 -9.00 -24.04
N GLN A 169 0.89 -8.41 -25.11
CA GLN A 169 0.88 -6.97 -25.31
C GLN A 169 -0.54 -6.38 -25.29
N LYS A 170 -1.52 -7.05 -25.91
CA LYS A 170 -2.89 -6.53 -26.03
C LYS A 170 -3.60 -6.48 -24.67
N SER A 171 -3.43 -7.51 -23.85
CA SER A 171 -3.99 -7.59 -22.50
C SER A 171 -3.31 -6.62 -21.55
N PHE A 172 -1.99 -6.43 -21.67
CA PHE A 172 -1.28 -5.38 -20.93
C PHE A 172 -1.76 -3.98 -21.30
N GLU A 173 -1.88 -3.67 -22.60
CA GLU A 173 -2.39 -2.38 -23.08
C GLU A 173 -3.82 -2.11 -22.58
N LYS A 174 -4.66 -3.14 -22.52
CA LYS A 174 -6.02 -3.04 -21.96
C LYS A 174 -5.99 -2.68 -20.47
N ILE A 175 -5.23 -3.42 -19.65
CA ILE A 175 -5.10 -3.16 -18.21
C ILE A 175 -4.49 -1.78 -17.95
N LYS A 176 -3.45 -1.42 -18.71
CA LYS A 176 -2.82 -0.10 -18.61
C LYS A 176 -3.84 1.00 -18.89
N LYS A 177 -4.65 0.86 -19.95
CA LYS A 177 -5.68 1.84 -20.31
C LYS A 177 -6.73 2.00 -19.20
N GLU A 178 -7.13 0.90 -18.58
CA GLU A 178 -8.09 0.91 -17.46
C GLU A 178 -7.50 1.63 -16.23
N LEU A 179 -6.23 1.37 -15.89
CA LEU A 179 -5.56 2.02 -14.76
C LEU A 179 -5.32 3.51 -14.99
N VAL A 180 -4.85 3.90 -16.19
CA VAL A 180 -4.55 5.31 -16.53
C VAL A 180 -5.83 6.16 -16.63
N GLY A 181 -7.01 5.54 -16.71
CA GLY A 181 -8.29 6.24 -16.59
C GLY A 181 -8.49 6.91 -15.23
N CYS A 182 -7.94 6.33 -14.15
CA CYS A 182 -8.01 6.88 -12.80
C CYS A 182 -6.69 7.52 -12.35
N PHE A 183 -5.56 6.87 -12.62
CA PHE A 183 -4.24 7.28 -12.15
C PHE A 183 -3.39 7.92 -13.25
N LYS A 184 -2.47 8.81 -12.88
CA LYS A 184 -1.37 9.21 -13.77
C LYS A 184 -0.34 8.07 -13.87
N GLU A 185 0.39 8.00 -14.97
CA GLU A 185 1.42 6.95 -15.15
C GLU A 185 2.48 6.96 -14.03
N GLU A 186 2.87 8.14 -13.54
CA GLU A 186 3.82 8.34 -12.43
C GLU A 186 3.28 7.89 -11.05
N GLU A 187 1.97 7.72 -10.93
CA GLU A 187 1.32 7.23 -9.71
C GLU A 187 1.26 5.69 -9.71
N ILE A 188 1.52 5.03 -10.84
CA ILE A 188 1.42 3.57 -10.98
C ILE A 188 2.79 2.90 -10.76
N TYR A 189 2.85 2.01 -9.78
CA TYR A 189 4.02 1.22 -9.41
C TYR A 189 3.75 -0.25 -9.72
N LEU A 190 4.22 -0.72 -10.87
CA LEU A 190 4.13 -2.13 -11.23
C LEU A 190 5.18 -2.92 -10.47
N LEU A 191 4.75 -3.87 -9.64
CA LEU A 191 5.65 -4.58 -8.75
C LEU A 191 6.33 -5.75 -9.47
N ASP A 192 7.66 -5.68 -9.54
CA ASP A 192 8.51 -6.84 -9.79
C ASP A 192 9.48 -7.02 -8.62
N HIS A 193 9.22 -8.04 -7.80
CA HIS A 193 10.02 -8.32 -6.61
C HIS A 193 11.49 -8.65 -6.91
N TYR A 194 11.87 -9.00 -8.16
CA TYR A 194 13.28 -9.16 -8.51
C TYR A 194 14.04 -7.84 -8.47
N LEU A 195 13.40 -6.72 -8.81
CA LEU A 195 14.02 -5.39 -8.78
C LEU A 195 14.35 -4.93 -7.35
N GLY A 196 13.68 -5.51 -6.34
CA GLY A 196 13.98 -5.29 -4.93
C GLY A 196 15.19 -6.06 -4.39
N LYS A 197 15.68 -7.09 -5.10
CA LYS A 197 16.78 -7.95 -4.64
C LYS A 197 18.11 -7.21 -4.68
N GLU A 198 18.89 -7.33 -3.62
CA GLU A 198 20.19 -6.67 -3.46
C GLU A 198 21.13 -6.96 -4.64
N ALA A 199 21.24 -8.22 -5.05
CA ALA A 199 22.07 -8.62 -6.19
C ALA A 199 21.70 -7.88 -7.49
N VAL A 200 20.40 -7.68 -7.77
CA VAL A 200 19.93 -6.97 -8.97
C VAL A 200 20.24 -5.47 -8.87
N ARG A 201 19.99 -4.86 -7.71
CA ARG A 201 20.31 -3.45 -7.47
C ARG A 201 21.82 -3.17 -7.58
N ASN A 202 22.65 -4.12 -7.14
CA ASN A 202 24.10 -3.99 -7.18
C ASN A 202 24.70 -4.02 -8.59
N ILE A 203 23.99 -4.53 -9.61
CA ILE A 203 24.46 -4.51 -11.01
C ILE A 203 24.79 -3.09 -11.48
N PHE A 204 23.95 -2.10 -11.12
CA PHE A 204 24.19 -0.71 -11.49
C PHE A 204 25.47 -0.16 -10.87
N TYR A 205 25.70 -0.42 -9.58
CA TYR A 205 26.91 0.00 -8.88
C TYR A 205 28.15 -0.69 -9.43
N LEU A 206 28.09 -2.01 -9.64
CA LEU A 206 29.21 -2.78 -10.17
C LEU A 206 29.64 -2.27 -11.55
N ARG A 207 28.68 -2.00 -12.44
CA ARG A 207 28.95 -1.57 -13.81
C ARG A 207 29.46 -0.13 -13.92
N TYR A 208 28.92 0.79 -13.13
CA TYR A 208 29.16 2.23 -13.34
C TYR A 208 30.05 2.89 -12.28
N ALA A 209 30.19 2.30 -11.09
CA ALA A 209 31.07 2.84 -10.04
C ALA A 209 32.49 2.28 -10.08
N ASN A 210 32.75 1.27 -10.92
CA ASN A 210 34.07 0.65 -11.07
C ASN A 210 34.56 0.81 -12.52
N PRO A 211 35.16 1.97 -12.89
CA PRO A 211 35.81 2.08 -14.18
C PRO A 211 36.96 1.08 -14.23
N VAL A 212 36.92 0.18 -15.22
CA VAL A 212 38.05 -0.72 -15.50
C VAL A 212 39.09 0.13 -16.24
N VAL A 213 40.16 0.47 -15.53
CA VAL A 213 41.36 1.13 -16.09
C VAL A 213 42.35 0.06 -16.50
#